data_AF-A0A382UF68-F1
#
_entry.id   AF-A0A382UF68-F1
#
_cell.length_a   1.000
_cell.length_b   1.000
_cell.length_c   1.000
_cell.angle_alpha   90.00
_cell.angle_beta   90.00
_cell.angle_gamma   90.00
#
_symmetry.space_group_name_H-M   'P 1'
#
loop_
_entity.id
_entity.type
_entity.pdbx_description
1 polymer ?
#
loop_
_entity_poly.entity_id
_entity_poly.type
_entity_poly.pdbx_seq_one_letter_code
_entity_poly.pdbx_strand_id
1 'polypeptide(L)'
;DISEETEFSARVAQPLIGLGLIESIRVEDILNNEDEFDLDNDGISGKANKVWDDVNQKESLGRFGWKASQPSIYQQVADALFNDMSLSNPLYKDSSNCSEFQTICINVPDGNSKEYDDLEVSNQQLDLITFYSQQLGVPSRRNIEDENVILGKEIFFQLSCNSCHTEKFKTGSHADHNNLKQQIIYPYSDFLLHDMGRGLADDLPEYLANGSEWRTPPLWGLGLTEIVSGRKTYLHDGRARNLVEAILWHGGEANSSKEKFLGLNKNQLNQLVIFLNSL
;
A
#
# COMPACT_ATOMS: atom_id res chain seq x y z
N ASP A 1 10.11 -30.65 -3.09
CA ASP A 1 8.79 -30.61 -2.46
C ASP A 1 8.74 -29.48 -1.45
N ILE A 2 7.68 -28.68 -1.51
CA ILE A 2 7.42 -27.54 -0.61
C ILE A 2 6.63 -28.10 0.60
N SER A 3 6.87 -27.57 1.81
CA SER A 3 6.18 -28.02 3.04
C SER A 3 4.67 -27.85 2.92
N GLU A 4 3.89 -28.75 3.54
CA GLU A 4 2.42 -28.61 3.65
C GLU A 4 2.01 -27.36 4.46
N GLU A 5 2.91 -26.84 5.29
CA GLU A 5 2.74 -25.59 6.06
C GLU A 5 3.07 -24.33 5.24
N THR A 6 3.46 -24.46 3.97
CA THR A 6 3.79 -23.28 3.15
C THR A 6 2.52 -22.58 2.67
N GLU A 7 2.42 -21.32 3.03
CA GLU A 7 1.35 -20.43 2.55
C GLU A 7 1.79 -19.73 1.25
N PHE A 8 0.82 -19.48 0.37
CA PHE A 8 1.06 -18.81 -0.90
C PHE A 8 0.14 -17.59 -1.03
N SER A 9 0.73 -16.44 -1.31
CA SER A 9 0.01 -15.20 -1.59
C SER A 9 0.46 -14.62 -2.92
N ALA A 10 -0.45 -14.55 -3.89
CA ALA A 10 -0.17 -13.93 -5.18
C ALA A 10 -0.33 -12.41 -5.04
N ARG A 11 0.76 -11.65 -5.29
CA ARG A 11 0.76 -10.21 -5.13
C ARG A 11 1.38 -9.51 -6.34
N VAL A 12 0.75 -8.43 -6.78
CA VAL A 12 1.22 -7.52 -7.82
C VAL A 12 2.01 -6.40 -7.15
N ALA A 13 3.10 -5.96 -7.78
CA ALA A 13 3.89 -4.83 -7.29
C ALA A 13 3.03 -3.55 -7.20
N GLN A 14 3.18 -2.83 -6.09
CA GLN A 14 2.44 -1.59 -5.85
C GLN A 14 3.11 -0.40 -6.58
N PRO A 15 2.35 0.64 -6.95
CA PRO A 15 2.92 1.87 -7.51
C PRO A 15 3.87 2.55 -6.51
N LEU A 16 5.01 3.07 -7.01
CA LEU A 16 6.00 3.79 -6.19
C LEU A 16 5.76 5.31 -6.13
N ILE A 17 4.65 5.80 -6.69
CA ILE A 17 4.34 7.23 -6.74
C ILE A 17 3.77 7.73 -5.41
N GLY A 18 4.25 8.89 -4.96
CA GLY A 18 3.75 9.58 -3.77
C GLY A 18 4.18 8.97 -2.43
N LEU A 19 5.08 8.00 -2.41
CA LEU A 19 5.49 7.33 -1.17
C LEU A 19 6.06 8.32 -0.15
N GLY A 20 6.91 9.26 -0.57
CA GLY A 20 7.46 10.28 0.34
C GLY A 20 6.39 11.18 0.95
N LEU A 21 5.27 11.43 0.24
CA LEU A 21 4.13 12.16 0.80
C LEU A 21 3.40 11.33 1.86
N ILE A 22 3.26 10.02 1.64
CA ILE A 22 2.64 9.07 2.59
C ILE A 22 3.50 8.94 3.86
N GLU A 23 4.82 8.78 3.71
CA GLU A 23 5.76 8.73 4.83
C GLU A 23 5.69 10.01 5.67
N SER A 24 5.45 11.14 5.01
CA SER A 24 5.35 12.47 5.64
C SER A 24 4.00 12.72 6.34
N ILE A 25 3.03 11.82 6.27
CA ILE A 25 1.78 11.92 7.04
C ILE A 25 2.11 11.65 8.51
N ARG A 26 1.70 12.53 9.42
CA ARG A 26 1.96 12.36 10.85
C ARG A 26 1.25 11.10 11.36
N VAL A 27 1.90 10.35 12.25
CA VAL A 27 1.36 9.09 12.79
C VAL A 27 -0.01 9.34 13.41
N GLU A 28 -0.17 10.40 14.19
CA GLU A 28 -1.43 10.76 14.82
C GLU A 28 -2.56 11.02 13.82
N ASP A 29 -2.27 11.51 12.61
CA ASP A 29 -3.32 11.78 11.63
C ASP A 29 -3.90 10.48 11.05
N ILE A 30 -3.10 9.42 10.93
CA ILE A 30 -3.57 8.08 10.51
C ILE A 30 -4.33 7.42 11.67
N LEU A 31 -3.75 7.43 12.88
CA LEU A 31 -4.37 6.80 14.06
C LEU A 31 -5.70 7.46 14.47
N ASN A 32 -5.92 8.73 14.12
CA ASN A 32 -7.21 9.38 14.36
C ASN A 32 -8.38 8.80 13.54
N ASN A 33 -8.10 8.00 12.50
CA ASN A 33 -9.12 7.29 11.72
C ASN A 33 -9.36 5.86 12.23
N GLU A 34 -8.62 5.41 13.24
CA GLU A 34 -8.74 4.04 13.77
C GLU A 34 -10.07 3.87 14.53
N ASP A 35 -10.80 2.81 14.19
CA ASP A 35 -12.05 2.41 14.86
C ASP A 35 -12.14 0.89 14.95
N GLU A 36 -11.11 0.24 15.52
CA GLU A 36 -11.02 -1.23 15.64
C GLU A 36 -12.27 -1.89 16.27
N PHE A 37 -13.04 -1.15 17.07
CA PHE A 37 -14.21 -1.66 17.78
C PHE A 37 -15.55 -1.20 17.20
N ASP A 38 -15.56 -0.58 16.01
CA ASP A 38 -16.78 -0.09 15.31
C ASP A 38 -17.68 0.71 16.27
N LEU A 39 -17.10 1.71 16.94
CA LEU A 39 -17.77 2.46 18.01
C LEU A 39 -18.95 3.27 17.50
N ASP A 40 -18.94 3.66 16.21
CA ASP A 40 -20.05 4.36 15.57
C ASP A 40 -21.10 3.43 14.92
N ASN A 41 -20.82 2.13 14.87
CA ASN A 41 -21.68 1.07 14.32
C ASN A 41 -21.99 1.27 12.82
N ASP A 42 -21.05 1.81 12.05
CA ASP A 42 -21.14 1.88 10.59
C ASP A 42 -20.70 0.58 9.89
N GLY A 43 -20.10 -0.35 10.65
CA GLY A 43 -19.65 -1.67 10.19
C GLY A 43 -18.23 -1.68 9.65
N ILE A 44 -17.47 -0.60 9.82
CA ILE A 44 -16.06 -0.47 9.46
C ILE A 44 -15.21 -0.55 10.73
N SER A 45 -14.17 -1.37 10.70
CA SER A 45 -13.31 -1.64 11.86
C SER A 45 -11.83 -1.39 11.57
N GLY A 46 -11.55 -0.25 10.93
CA GLY A 46 -10.20 0.10 10.49
C GLY A 46 -9.19 0.10 11.63
N LYS A 47 -8.09 -0.64 11.49
CA LYS A 47 -7.04 -0.71 12.51
C LYS A 47 -5.63 -0.47 11.96
N ALA A 48 -4.75 0.09 12.78
CA ALA A 48 -3.38 0.31 12.38
C ALA A 48 -2.57 -1.00 12.46
N ASN A 49 -1.74 -1.28 11.46
CA ASN A 49 -0.73 -2.34 11.63
C ASN A 49 0.45 -1.81 12.46
N LYS A 50 0.87 -2.59 13.46
CA LYS A 50 2.03 -2.27 14.29
C LYS A 50 3.17 -3.21 13.93
N VAL A 51 4.27 -2.62 13.47
CA VAL A 51 5.38 -3.36 12.84
C VAL A 51 6.69 -3.04 13.54
N TRP A 52 7.68 -3.91 13.36
CA TRP A 52 9.01 -3.68 13.89
C TRP A 52 9.80 -2.73 12.98
N ASP A 53 10.35 -1.66 13.56
CA ASP A 53 11.27 -0.76 12.90
C ASP A 53 12.70 -1.21 13.22
N ASP A 54 13.36 -1.83 12.24
CA ASP A 54 14.72 -2.35 12.36
C ASP A 54 15.76 -1.22 12.51
N VAL A 55 15.45 -0.01 12.07
CA VAL A 55 16.35 1.15 12.21
C VAL A 55 16.33 1.66 13.65
N ASN A 56 15.14 1.84 14.21
CA ASN A 56 14.95 2.42 15.54
C ASN A 56 14.80 1.39 16.66
N GLN A 57 14.74 0.09 16.34
CA GLN A 57 14.60 -1.04 17.27
C GLN A 57 13.40 -0.88 18.20
N LYS A 58 12.24 -0.55 17.62
CA LYS A 58 10.97 -0.36 18.34
C LYS A 58 9.77 -0.69 17.46
N GLU A 59 8.63 -0.90 18.10
CA GLU A 59 7.35 -0.94 17.40
C GLU A 59 6.99 0.44 16.82
N SER A 60 6.50 0.46 15.58
CA SER A 60 6.10 1.66 14.84
C SER A 60 4.83 1.40 14.01
N LEU A 61 4.22 2.48 13.51
CA LEU A 61 3.12 2.39 12.55
C LEU A 61 3.62 1.82 11.22
N GLY A 62 3.00 0.75 10.77
CA GLY A 62 3.17 0.20 9.44
C GLY A 62 2.49 1.06 8.38
N ARG A 63 3.13 1.25 7.22
CA ARG A 63 2.67 2.19 6.16
C ARG A 63 2.73 1.61 4.75
N PHE A 64 3.75 0.81 4.47
CA PHE A 64 4.05 0.33 3.12
C PHE A 64 3.81 -1.17 2.99
N GLY A 65 3.66 -1.62 1.75
CA GLY A 65 3.20 -2.97 1.42
C GLY A 65 1.67 -3.11 1.40
N TRP A 66 1.22 -4.31 1.05
CA TRP A 66 -0.21 -4.64 0.93
C TRP A 66 -0.92 -4.72 2.29
N LYS A 67 -0.19 -5.10 3.34
CA LYS A 67 -0.70 -5.18 4.72
C LYS A 67 -0.04 -4.18 5.65
N ALA A 68 0.52 -3.09 5.12
CA ALA A 68 1.23 -2.09 5.91
C ALA A 68 2.37 -2.69 6.74
N SER A 69 3.13 -3.66 6.22
CA SER A 69 4.15 -4.39 6.99
C SER A 69 5.48 -3.65 7.16
N GLN A 70 5.68 -2.53 6.46
CA GLN A 70 6.92 -1.76 6.54
C GLN A 70 6.68 -0.34 7.07
N PRO A 71 7.48 0.17 8.04
CA PRO A 71 7.26 1.45 8.70
C PRO A 71 7.80 2.66 7.91
N SER A 72 8.81 2.43 7.06
CA SER A 72 9.51 3.48 6.30
C SER A 72 9.87 3.00 4.90
N ILE A 73 10.11 3.94 3.99
CA ILE A 73 10.59 3.67 2.64
C ILE A 73 12.01 3.10 2.70
N TYR A 74 12.85 3.60 3.62
CA TYR A 74 14.21 3.07 3.82
C TYR A 74 14.19 1.57 4.14
N GLN A 75 13.37 1.16 5.13
CA GLN A 75 13.25 -0.25 5.50
C GLN A 75 12.60 -1.07 4.38
N GLN A 76 11.56 -0.56 3.71
CA GLN A 76 10.93 -1.24 2.57
C GLN A 76 11.91 -1.49 1.42
N VAL A 77 12.80 -0.54 1.11
CA VAL A 77 13.82 -0.68 0.06
C VAL A 77 14.88 -1.69 0.50
N ALA A 78 15.38 -1.59 1.73
CA ALA A 78 16.35 -2.53 2.28
C ALA A 78 15.81 -3.96 2.30
N ASP A 79 14.55 -4.13 2.68
CA ASP A 79 13.85 -5.42 2.74
C ASP A 79 13.68 -6.02 1.35
N ALA A 80 13.24 -5.24 0.36
CA ALA A 80 13.11 -5.72 -1.01
C ALA A 80 14.47 -6.10 -1.63
N LEU A 81 15.53 -5.32 -1.38
CA LEU A 81 16.87 -5.66 -1.84
C LEU A 81 17.32 -7.01 -1.27
N PHE A 82 17.06 -7.27 0.01
CA PHE A 82 17.48 -8.50 0.66
C PHE A 82 16.58 -9.69 0.33
N ASN A 83 15.27 -9.55 0.48
CA ASN A 83 14.32 -10.66 0.39
C ASN A 83 13.87 -11.00 -1.03
N ASP A 84 13.79 -10.00 -1.94
CA ASP A 84 13.37 -10.24 -3.33
C ASP A 84 14.56 -10.43 -4.27
N MET A 85 15.67 -9.71 -4.01
CA MET A 85 16.83 -9.68 -4.89
C MET A 85 18.06 -10.40 -4.32
N SER A 86 18.02 -10.84 -3.06
CA SER A 86 19.13 -11.51 -2.36
C SER A 86 20.40 -10.66 -2.31
N LEU A 87 20.25 -9.35 -2.08
CA LEU A 87 21.36 -8.40 -1.96
C LEU A 87 21.54 -7.92 -0.52
N SER A 88 22.71 -8.17 0.05
CA SER A 88 23.09 -7.65 1.37
C SER A 88 23.15 -6.11 1.38
N ASN A 89 22.79 -5.49 2.51
CA ASN A 89 22.73 -4.04 2.66
C ASN A 89 22.92 -3.61 4.13
N PRO A 90 23.05 -2.30 4.45
CA PRO A 90 23.38 -1.85 5.80
C PRO A 90 22.39 -2.28 6.89
N LEU A 91 21.13 -2.51 6.53
CA LEU A 91 20.10 -2.98 7.47
C LEU A 91 20.10 -4.50 7.59
N TYR A 92 20.23 -5.22 6.46
CA TYR A 92 20.28 -6.69 6.39
C TYR A 92 21.64 -7.15 5.84
N LYS A 93 22.56 -7.46 6.76
CA LYS A 93 23.98 -7.68 6.46
C LYS A 93 24.35 -9.12 6.14
N ASP A 94 23.42 -10.06 6.37
CA ASP A 94 23.65 -11.45 6.00
C ASP A 94 23.82 -11.54 4.47
N SER A 95 24.64 -12.47 4.01
CA SER A 95 24.91 -12.64 2.58
C SER A 95 23.76 -13.32 1.82
N SER A 96 22.77 -13.86 2.53
CA SER A 96 21.56 -14.45 1.94
C SER A 96 20.43 -14.52 2.97
N ASN A 97 19.18 -14.58 2.49
CA ASN A 97 17.99 -14.87 3.30
C ASN A 97 17.67 -16.38 3.37
N CYS A 98 18.67 -17.24 3.13
CA CYS A 98 18.49 -18.68 3.12
C CYS A 98 18.42 -19.28 4.53
N SER A 99 17.52 -20.27 4.70
CA SER A 99 17.41 -21.03 5.94
C SER A 99 18.67 -21.84 6.22
N GLU A 100 18.90 -22.17 7.49
CA GLU A 100 20.04 -23.01 7.93
C GLU A 100 20.13 -24.37 7.22
N PHE A 101 19.01 -24.89 6.70
CA PHE A 101 18.95 -26.14 5.96
C PHE A 101 19.43 -26.00 4.50
N GLN A 102 19.46 -24.80 3.94
CA GLN A 102 19.86 -24.50 2.56
C GLN A 102 21.37 -24.29 2.45
N THR A 103 22.16 -25.28 2.86
CA THR A 103 23.64 -25.20 2.91
C THR A 103 24.29 -24.83 1.56
N ILE A 104 23.73 -25.26 0.43
CA ILE A 104 24.24 -24.87 -0.90
C ILE A 104 24.03 -23.37 -1.14
N CYS A 105 22.89 -22.82 -0.73
CA CYS A 105 22.60 -21.39 -0.85
C CYS A 105 23.48 -20.55 0.08
N ILE A 106 23.67 -20.98 1.33
CA ILE A 106 24.51 -20.24 2.29
C ILE A 106 25.97 -20.16 1.80
N ASN A 107 26.45 -21.15 1.05
CA ASN A 107 27.84 -21.26 0.61
C ASN A 107 28.08 -20.77 -0.83
N VAL A 108 27.08 -20.28 -1.57
CA VAL A 108 27.37 -19.64 -2.87
C VAL A 108 28.12 -18.32 -2.64
N PRO A 109 29.04 -17.96 -3.54
CA PRO A 109 29.73 -16.68 -3.46
C PRO A 109 28.74 -15.52 -3.49
N ASP A 110 28.91 -14.57 -2.57
CA ASP A 110 28.19 -13.29 -2.57
C ASP A 110 28.94 -12.23 -3.40
N GLY A 111 28.28 -11.11 -3.67
CA GLY A 111 28.87 -9.94 -4.30
C GLY A 111 29.51 -8.95 -3.32
N ASN A 112 29.73 -9.33 -2.05
CA ASN A 112 30.23 -8.40 -1.03
C ASN A 112 31.60 -7.86 -1.40
N SER A 113 31.82 -6.55 -1.27
CA SER A 113 33.11 -5.96 -1.60
C SER A 113 33.44 -4.72 -0.78
N LYS A 114 34.73 -4.47 -0.59
CA LYS A 114 35.24 -3.26 0.08
C LYS A 114 34.85 -1.95 -0.62
N GLU A 115 34.53 -2.01 -1.92
CA GLU A 115 34.03 -0.86 -2.67
C GLU A 115 32.63 -0.45 -2.21
N TYR A 116 31.85 -1.42 -1.73
CA TYR A 116 30.46 -1.26 -1.31
C TYR A 116 30.29 -1.54 0.20
N ASP A 117 31.23 -1.07 1.02
CA ASP A 117 31.16 -1.19 2.49
C ASP A 117 31.13 -2.64 3.01
N ASP A 118 31.79 -3.57 2.32
CA ASP A 118 31.75 -5.02 2.56
C ASP A 118 30.34 -5.63 2.42
N LEU A 119 29.48 -5.00 1.62
CA LEU A 119 28.12 -5.42 1.27
C LEU A 119 27.96 -5.50 -0.27
N GLU A 120 26.79 -5.93 -0.74
CA GLU A 120 26.39 -5.90 -2.16
C GLU A 120 25.73 -4.56 -2.55
N VAL A 121 25.05 -3.94 -1.59
CA VAL A 121 24.50 -2.58 -1.70
C VAL A 121 25.11 -1.73 -0.60
N SER A 122 25.88 -0.72 -0.99
CA SER A 122 26.52 0.21 -0.06
C SER A 122 25.50 1.11 0.64
N ASN A 123 25.93 1.77 1.72
CA ASN A 123 25.07 2.75 2.39
C ASN A 123 24.62 3.87 1.45
N GLN A 124 25.54 4.38 0.63
CA GLN A 124 25.23 5.42 -0.34
C GLN A 124 24.23 4.96 -1.40
N GLN A 125 24.32 3.71 -1.87
CA GLN A 125 23.38 3.18 -2.86
C GLN A 125 21.98 3.03 -2.27
N LEU A 126 21.87 2.50 -1.05
CA LEU A 126 20.59 2.38 -0.35
C LEU A 126 19.94 3.76 -0.12
N ASP A 127 20.72 4.75 0.31
CA ASP A 127 20.23 6.13 0.49
C ASP A 127 19.73 6.74 -0.83
N LEU A 128 20.43 6.50 -1.95
CA LEU A 128 20.02 7.01 -3.26
C LEU A 128 18.73 6.37 -3.77
N ILE A 129 18.56 5.06 -3.57
CA ILE A 129 17.33 4.34 -3.97
C ILE A 129 16.15 4.79 -3.10
N THR A 130 16.38 4.96 -1.78
CA THR A 130 15.39 5.50 -0.84
C THR A 130 14.98 6.91 -1.25
N PHE A 131 15.95 7.79 -1.50
CA PHE A 131 15.71 9.16 -1.97
C PHE A 131 14.90 9.17 -3.27
N TYR A 132 15.30 8.38 -4.27
CA TYR A 132 14.56 8.30 -5.53
C TYR A 132 13.09 7.91 -5.29
N SER A 133 12.85 6.87 -4.48
CA SER A 133 11.51 6.37 -4.16
C SER A 133 10.66 7.39 -3.40
N GLN A 134 11.26 8.17 -2.50
CA GLN A 134 10.60 9.28 -1.79
C GLN A 134 10.19 10.42 -2.73
N GLN A 135 10.98 10.68 -3.78
CA GLN A 135 10.82 11.85 -4.65
C GLN A 135 9.91 11.61 -5.88
N LEU A 136 9.40 10.40 -6.08
CA LEU A 136 8.44 10.12 -7.15
C LEU A 136 7.11 10.81 -6.88
N GLY A 137 6.83 11.87 -7.64
CA GLY A 137 5.61 12.66 -7.50
C GLY A 137 4.33 11.93 -7.91
N VAL A 138 3.21 12.37 -7.36
CA VAL A 138 1.88 11.90 -7.75
C VAL A 138 1.47 12.57 -9.07
N PRO A 139 0.96 11.82 -10.06
CA PRO A 139 0.41 12.39 -11.29
C PRO A 139 -0.72 13.38 -10.99
N SER A 140 -0.79 14.47 -11.74
CA SER A 140 -1.89 15.44 -11.58
C SER A 140 -3.23 14.78 -11.88
N ARG A 141 -4.21 15.04 -11.00
CA ARG A 141 -5.61 14.63 -11.19
C ARG A 141 -6.17 15.27 -12.47
N ARG A 142 -6.98 14.52 -13.21
CA ARG A 142 -7.48 14.90 -14.54
C ARG A 142 -8.94 15.34 -14.46
N ASN A 143 -9.38 16.24 -15.36
CA ASN A 143 -10.79 16.59 -15.59
C ASN A 143 -11.57 17.00 -14.33
N ILE A 144 -10.95 17.72 -13.40
CA ILE A 144 -11.54 18.04 -12.07
C ILE A 144 -12.79 18.92 -12.13
N GLU A 145 -13.00 19.64 -13.24
CA GLU A 145 -14.16 20.52 -13.47
C GLU A 145 -15.29 19.83 -14.27
N ASP A 146 -15.07 18.58 -14.72
CA ASP A 146 -16.09 17.82 -15.46
C ASP A 146 -17.26 17.46 -14.53
N GLU A 147 -18.49 17.76 -14.96
CA GLU A 147 -19.71 17.50 -14.18
C GLU A 147 -19.85 16.02 -13.79
N ASN A 148 -19.46 15.08 -14.66
CA ASN A 148 -19.51 13.65 -14.35
C ASN A 148 -18.45 13.24 -13.33
N VAL A 149 -17.29 13.91 -13.27
CA VAL A 149 -16.28 13.68 -12.23
C VAL A 149 -16.77 14.18 -10.88
N ILE A 150 -17.44 15.34 -10.86
CA ILE A 150 -18.03 15.92 -9.64
C ILE A 150 -19.17 15.02 -9.12
N LEU A 151 -20.13 14.66 -9.97
CA LEU A 151 -21.23 13.76 -9.61
C LEU A 151 -20.73 12.37 -9.22
N GLY A 152 -19.70 11.86 -9.90
CA GLY A 152 -19.06 10.59 -9.53
C GLY A 152 -18.41 10.63 -8.15
N LYS A 153 -17.80 11.75 -7.76
CA LYS A 153 -17.31 11.97 -6.41
C LYS A 153 -18.46 11.96 -5.41
N GLU A 154 -19.56 12.65 -5.68
CA GLU A 154 -20.73 12.63 -4.78
C GLU A 154 -21.25 11.21 -4.57
N ILE A 155 -21.34 10.41 -5.64
CA ILE A 155 -21.73 9.00 -5.56
C ILE A 155 -20.75 8.21 -4.69
N PHE A 156 -19.44 8.41 -4.85
CA PHE A 156 -18.42 7.75 -4.02
C PHE A 156 -18.67 7.95 -2.51
N PHE A 157 -19.05 9.17 -2.11
CA PHE A 157 -19.39 9.49 -0.72
C PHE A 157 -20.77 8.92 -0.31
N GLN A 158 -21.76 8.97 -1.20
CA GLN A 158 -23.09 8.38 -0.95
C GLN A 158 -23.04 6.87 -0.73
N LEU A 159 -22.11 6.20 -1.41
CA LEU A 159 -21.85 4.76 -1.23
C LEU A 159 -21.06 4.43 0.04
N SER A 160 -20.60 5.42 0.80
CA SER A 160 -19.72 5.24 1.95
C SER A 160 -18.35 4.65 1.58
N CYS A 161 -17.87 4.80 0.34
CA CYS A 161 -16.51 4.36 -0.03
C CYS A 161 -15.45 5.14 0.75
N ASN A 162 -15.76 6.39 1.13
CA ASN A 162 -14.88 7.27 1.87
C ASN A 162 -14.70 6.90 3.35
N SER A 163 -15.41 5.89 3.88
CA SER A 163 -15.20 5.42 5.26
C SER A 163 -13.80 4.79 5.41
N CYS A 164 -13.29 4.08 4.38
CA CYS A 164 -11.91 3.58 4.34
C CYS A 164 -11.02 4.41 3.39
N HIS A 165 -11.58 4.90 2.29
CA HIS A 165 -10.85 5.72 1.32
C HIS A 165 -10.95 7.21 1.64
N THR A 166 -10.40 7.59 2.79
CA THR A 166 -10.46 8.97 3.30
C THR A 166 -9.76 9.96 2.37
N GLU A 167 -10.45 11.06 2.05
CA GLU A 167 -10.10 11.90 0.89
C GLU A 167 -8.70 12.53 0.98
N LYS A 168 -8.31 13.05 2.14
CA LYS A 168 -7.14 13.92 2.25
C LYS A 168 -6.39 13.80 3.56
N PHE A 169 -5.10 14.10 3.49
CA PHE A 169 -4.22 14.32 4.64
C PHE A 169 -3.47 15.63 4.49
N LYS A 170 -2.89 16.11 5.60
CA LYS A 170 -1.87 17.14 5.58
C LYS A 170 -0.54 16.54 5.99
N THR A 171 0.50 16.68 5.18
CA THR A 171 1.84 16.21 5.56
C THR A 171 2.43 17.07 6.68
N GLY A 172 3.24 16.44 7.53
CA GLY A 172 3.87 17.09 8.67
C GLY A 172 5.02 18.03 8.27
N SER A 173 5.54 18.77 9.25
CA SER A 173 6.76 19.57 9.08
C SER A 173 8.05 18.76 9.29
N HIS A 174 7.93 17.51 9.74
CA HIS A 174 9.04 16.63 10.11
C HIS A 174 9.70 15.92 8.92
N ALA A 175 9.11 15.97 7.73
CA ALA A 175 9.67 15.34 6.53
C ALA A 175 11.10 15.84 6.25
N ASP A 176 11.94 15.05 5.60
CA ASP A 176 13.33 15.48 5.35
C ASP A 176 13.42 16.56 4.25
N HIS A 177 12.51 16.53 3.29
CA HIS A 177 12.54 17.40 2.13
C HIS A 177 11.40 18.43 2.12
N ASN A 178 11.71 19.68 1.75
CA ASN A 178 10.74 20.78 1.76
C ASN A 178 9.54 20.54 0.85
N ASN A 179 9.74 19.88 -0.29
CA ASN A 179 8.68 19.50 -1.23
C ASN A 179 7.81 18.33 -0.74
N LEU A 180 8.00 17.85 0.51
CA LEU A 180 7.14 16.85 1.16
C LEU A 180 6.45 17.42 2.41
N LYS A 181 6.78 18.65 2.83
CA LYS A 181 6.25 19.27 4.07
C LYS A 181 4.96 20.02 3.84
N GLN A 182 4.07 19.98 4.83
CA GLN A 182 2.91 20.87 5.00
C GLN A 182 1.97 20.96 3.77
N GLN A 183 1.89 19.89 2.98
CA GLN A 183 1.02 19.82 1.81
C GLN A 183 -0.32 19.19 2.15
N ILE A 184 -1.38 19.71 1.54
CA ILE A 184 -2.65 18.99 1.48
C ILE A 184 -2.56 18.01 0.30
N ILE A 185 -2.69 16.73 0.60
CA ILE A 185 -2.62 15.64 -0.37
C ILE A 185 -3.94 14.88 -0.41
N TYR A 186 -4.24 14.23 -1.53
CA TYR A 186 -5.53 13.56 -1.76
C TYR A 186 -5.35 12.07 -2.13
N PRO A 187 -4.90 11.22 -1.19
CA PRO A 187 -4.66 9.81 -1.46
C PRO A 187 -5.93 8.98 -1.58
N TYR A 188 -7.07 9.40 -1.00
CA TYR A 188 -8.26 8.54 -0.88
C TYR A 188 -7.94 7.18 -0.23
N SER A 189 -7.37 7.22 0.97
CA SER A 189 -6.92 6.06 1.76
C SER A 189 -6.62 6.53 3.16
N ASP A 190 -7.17 5.86 4.17
CA ASP A 190 -6.80 6.05 5.58
C ASP A 190 -5.50 5.36 6.00
N PHE A 191 -4.94 4.50 5.14
CA PHE A 191 -3.76 3.68 5.39
C PHE A 191 -3.94 2.65 6.51
N LEU A 192 -5.17 2.34 6.90
CA LEU A 192 -5.51 1.33 7.88
C LEU A 192 -5.81 -0.02 7.23
N LEU A 193 -5.78 -1.07 8.04
CA LEU A 193 -6.19 -2.42 7.68
C LEU A 193 -7.71 -2.56 7.79
N HIS A 194 -8.32 -3.19 6.80
CA HIS A 194 -9.75 -3.52 6.78
C HIS A 194 -9.96 -4.96 6.32
N ASP A 195 -10.94 -5.65 6.92
CA ASP A 195 -11.37 -6.96 6.43
C ASP A 195 -12.08 -6.82 5.08
N MET A 196 -11.44 -7.32 4.02
CA MET A 196 -11.97 -7.33 2.65
C MET A 196 -12.76 -8.61 2.34
N GLY A 197 -12.97 -9.46 3.33
CA GLY A 197 -13.71 -10.71 3.31
C GLY A 197 -12.93 -11.86 2.69
N ARG A 198 -13.42 -13.08 2.96
CA ARG A 198 -12.83 -14.35 2.48
C ARG A 198 -12.55 -14.40 0.97
N GLY A 199 -13.33 -13.68 0.15
CA GLY A 199 -13.11 -13.62 -1.28
C GLY A 199 -11.75 -13.04 -1.67
N LEU A 200 -11.18 -12.17 -0.83
CA LEU A 200 -9.88 -11.53 -1.02
C LEU A 200 -8.86 -11.93 0.05
N ALA A 201 -9.14 -12.95 0.86
CA ALA A 201 -8.16 -13.44 1.82
C ALA A 201 -7.01 -14.17 1.13
N ASP A 202 -5.78 -13.96 1.61
CA ASP A 202 -4.59 -14.74 1.23
C ASP A 202 -4.12 -15.67 2.35
N ASP A 203 -4.85 -15.71 3.47
CA ASP A 203 -4.60 -16.49 4.69
C ASP A 203 -3.24 -16.25 5.38
N LEU A 204 -2.37 -15.40 4.81
CA LEU A 204 -1.04 -15.08 5.32
C LEU A 204 -1.07 -13.92 6.32
N PRO A 205 -0.79 -14.14 7.61
CA PRO A 205 -0.71 -13.04 8.57
C PRO A 205 0.58 -12.21 8.38
N GLU A 206 0.47 -10.89 8.58
CA GLU A 206 1.61 -9.97 8.61
C GLU A 206 1.47 -9.02 9.80
N TYR A 207 2.25 -9.27 10.85
CA TYR A 207 2.15 -8.57 12.12
C TYR A 207 0.71 -8.64 12.68
N LEU A 208 0.01 -7.52 12.84
CA LEU A 208 -1.38 -7.49 13.33
C LEU A 208 -2.42 -7.74 12.22
N ALA A 209 -2.01 -7.76 10.95
CA ALA A 209 -2.90 -8.07 9.84
C ALA A 209 -3.14 -9.58 9.75
N ASN A 210 -4.40 -10.00 9.76
CA ASN A 210 -4.78 -11.36 9.45
C ASN A 210 -4.87 -11.59 7.92
N GLY A 211 -5.21 -12.82 7.51
CA GLY A 211 -5.31 -13.21 6.10
C GLY A 211 -6.32 -12.43 5.25
N SER A 212 -7.38 -11.88 5.85
CA SER A 212 -8.44 -11.14 5.14
C SER A 212 -8.27 -9.62 5.21
N GLU A 213 -7.34 -9.14 6.03
CA GLU A 213 -7.09 -7.72 6.25
C GLU A 213 -6.08 -7.16 5.26
N TRP A 214 -6.44 -6.03 4.65
CA TRP A 214 -5.60 -5.33 3.68
C TRP A 214 -5.55 -3.85 3.99
N ARG A 215 -4.38 -3.24 3.78
CA ARG A 215 -4.23 -1.80 3.86
C ARG A 215 -5.01 -1.15 2.71
N THR A 216 -5.78 -0.09 2.96
CA THR A 216 -6.35 0.70 1.86
C THR A 216 -5.21 1.26 0.98
N PRO A 217 -5.14 0.95 -0.32
CA PRO A 217 -4.16 1.57 -1.21
C PRO A 217 -4.59 3.02 -1.56
N PRO A 218 -3.66 3.96 -1.74
CA PRO A 218 -4.01 5.27 -2.28
C PRO A 218 -4.59 5.12 -3.69
N LEU A 219 -5.70 5.81 -3.98
CA LEU A 219 -6.38 5.77 -5.28
C LEU A 219 -5.82 6.78 -6.29
N TRP A 220 -4.84 7.61 -5.93
CA TRP A 220 -4.18 8.46 -6.91
C TRP A 220 -3.49 7.62 -8.00
N GLY A 221 -3.49 8.11 -9.23
CA GLY A 221 -2.96 7.39 -10.39
C GLY A 221 -3.75 6.15 -10.81
N LEU A 222 -4.88 5.83 -10.15
CA LEU A 222 -5.70 4.65 -10.45
C LEU A 222 -6.12 4.59 -11.94
N GLY A 223 -6.50 5.75 -12.51
CA GLY A 223 -6.89 5.85 -13.92
C GLY A 223 -5.73 5.70 -14.92
N LEU A 224 -4.49 5.64 -14.44
CA LEU A 224 -3.29 5.47 -15.27
C LEU A 224 -2.73 4.05 -15.25
N THR A 225 -3.34 3.12 -14.49
CA THR A 225 -2.87 1.73 -14.34
C THR A 225 -2.57 1.06 -15.68
N GLU A 226 -3.47 1.18 -16.66
CA GLU A 226 -3.32 0.59 -18.00
C GLU A 226 -2.19 1.23 -18.80
N ILE A 227 -2.03 2.56 -18.70
CA ILE A 227 -0.99 3.31 -19.41
C ILE A 227 0.40 2.95 -18.88
N VAL A 228 0.54 2.78 -17.56
CA VAL A 228 1.84 2.56 -16.92
C VAL A 228 2.24 1.08 -16.95
N SER A 229 1.32 0.16 -16.67
CA SER A 229 1.64 -1.27 -16.55
C SER A 229 1.41 -2.07 -17.83
N GLY A 230 0.70 -1.51 -18.81
CA GLY A 230 0.22 -2.24 -19.99
C GLY A 230 -0.89 -3.26 -19.67
N ARG A 231 -1.39 -3.28 -18.43
CA ARG A 231 -2.45 -4.18 -17.96
C ARG A 231 -3.54 -3.39 -17.24
N LYS A 232 -4.78 -3.84 -17.37
CA LYS A 232 -5.93 -3.26 -16.67
C LYS A 232 -6.36 -4.15 -15.51
N THR A 233 -5.44 -4.42 -14.58
CA THR A 233 -5.65 -5.33 -13.45
C THR A 233 -5.65 -4.59 -12.12
N TYR A 234 -6.50 -4.99 -11.17
CA TYR A 234 -6.66 -4.35 -9.86
C TYR A 234 -6.73 -5.40 -8.74
N LEU A 235 -6.66 -4.92 -7.48
CA LEU A 235 -6.54 -5.71 -6.24
C LEU A 235 -5.14 -6.31 -6.06
N HIS A 236 -4.87 -6.87 -4.88
CA HIS A 236 -3.53 -7.35 -4.51
C HIS A 236 -2.97 -8.36 -5.50
N ASP A 237 -3.81 -9.24 -6.05
CA ASP A 237 -3.39 -10.31 -6.98
C ASP A 237 -3.70 -10.01 -8.46
N GLY A 238 -4.22 -8.81 -8.76
CA GLY A 238 -4.54 -8.41 -10.12
C GLY A 238 -5.76 -9.11 -10.74
N ARG A 239 -6.60 -9.81 -9.97
CA ARG A 239 -7.72 -10.60 -10.52
C ARG A 239 -8.78 -9.78 -11.24
N ALA A 240 -9.00 -8.53 -10.83
CA ALA A 240 -10.08 -7.70 -11.36
C ALA A 240 -9.63 -7.00 -12.65
N ARG A 241 -10.41 -7.11 -13.73
CA ARG A 241 -10.03 -6.62 -15.07
C ARG A 241 -10.50 -5.18 -15.37
N ASN A 242 -11.25 -4.60 -14.44
CA ASN A 242 -11.76 -3.23 -14.49
C ASN A 242 -12.20 -2.80 -13.09
N LEU A 243 -12.47 -1.51 -12.92
CA LEU A 243 -12.88 -0.93 -11.64
C LEU A 243 -14.21 -1.47 -11.13
N VAL A 244 -15.15 -1.82 -12.01
CA VAL A 244 -16.44 -2.41 -11.62
C VAL A 244 -16.22 -3.78 -11.01
N GLU A 245 -15.41 -4.64 -11.64
CA GLU A 245 -15.01 -5.93 -11.06
C GLU A 245 -14.30 -5.76 -9.73
N ALA A 246 -13.38 -4.78 -9.62
CA ALA A 246 -12.67 -4.51 -8.38
C ALA A 246 -13.64 -4.16 -7.24
N ILE A 247 -14.61 -3.29 -7.48
CA ILE A 247 -15.65 -2.93 -6.50
C ILE A 247 -16.50 -4.15 -6.13
N LEU A 248 -16.88 -4.99 -7.09
CA LEU A 248 -17.67 -6.20 -6.81
C LEU A 248 -16.94 -7.25 -5.95
N TRP A 249 -15.61 -7.24 -5.97
CA TRP A 249 -14.80 -8.10 -5.11
C TRP A 249 -14.73 -7.62 -3.65
N HIS A 250 -15.09 -6.37 -3.36
CA HIS A 250 -15.06 -5.85 -2.00
C HIS A 250 -16.05 -6.63 -1.11
N GLY A 251 -15.53 -7.38 -0.15
CA GLY A 251 -16.28 -8.14 0.84
C GLY A 251 -16.12 -7.54 2.23
N GLY A 252 -16.28 -8.37 3.26
CA GLY A 252 -16.06 -8.00 4.66
C GLY A 252 -16.77 -6.71 5.07
N GLU A 253 -16.01 -5.75 5.58
CA GLU A 253 -16.47 -4.42 6.01
C GLU A 253 -17.14 -3.65 4.86
N ALA A 254 -16.64 -3.80 3.63
CA ALA A 254 -17.14 -3.08 2.47
C ALA A 254 -18.41 -3.69 1.84
N ASN A 255 -19.00 -4.74 2.42
CA ASN A 255 -20.21 -5.38 1.88
C ASN A 255 -21.39 -4.41 1.75
N SER A 256 -21.63 -3.55 2.75
CA SER A 256 -22.73 -2.56 2.71
C SER A 256 -22.56 -1.60 1.53
N SER A 257 -21.34 -1.09 1.32
CA SER A 257 -20.98 -0.21 0.20
C SER A 257 -21.13 -0.91 -1.15
N LYS A 258 -20.76 -2.20 -1.25
CA LYS A 258 -20.97 -3.01 -2.45
C LYS A 258 -22.46 -3.21 -2.77
N GLU A 259 -23.31 -3.48 -1.77
CA GLU A 259 -24.76 -3.64 -2.00
C GLU A 259 -25.40 -2.33 -2.47
N LYS A 260 -25.00 -1.18 -1.91
CA LYS A 260 -25.41 0.14 -2.42
C LYS A 260 -24.94 0.36 -3.86
N PHE A 261 -23.71 -0.05 -4.19
CA PHE A 261 -23.16 0.03 -5.55
C PHE A 261 -23.99 -0.79 -6.55
N LEU A 262 -24.43 -1.99 -6.18
CA LEU A 262 -25.31 -2.83 -7.02
C LEU A 262 -26.67 -2.17 -7.31
N GLY A 263 -27.11 -1.24 -6.46
CA GLY A 263 -28.33 -0.46 -6.66
C GLY A 263 -28.19 0.73 -7.61
N LEU A 264 -26.98 1.08 -8.06
CA LEU A 264 -26.78 2.22 -8.96
C LEU A 264 -27.39 1.97 -10.33
N ASN A 265 -28.00 3.00 -10.90
CA ASN A 265 -28.37 2.97 -12.32
C ASN A 265 -27.13 3.15 -13.22
N LYS A 266 -27.28 2.86 -14.51
CA LYS A 266 -26.17 2.92 -15.48
C LYS A 266 -25.47 4.29 -15.54
N ASN A 267 -26.21 5.39 -15.39
CA ASN A 267 -25.62 6.73 -15.43
C ASN A 267 -24.74 6.99 -14.20
N GLN A 268 -25.25 6.66 -13.01
CA GLN A 268 -24.51 6.78 -11.76
C GLN A 268 -23.25 5.91 -11.75
N LEU A 269 -23.36 4.65 -12.21
CA LEU A 269 -22.20 3.76 -12.33
C LEU A 269 -21.13 4.36 -13.24
N ASN A 270 -21.52 4.90 -14.41
CA ASN A 270 -20.59 5.54 -15.32
C ASN A 270 -19.92 6.78 -14.69
N GLN A 271 -20.68 7.60 -13.96
CA GLN A 271 -20.16 8.78 -13.28
C GLN A 271 -19.14 8.40 -12.21
N LEU A 272 -19.44 7.39 -11.37
CA LEU A 272 -18.49 6.85 -10.38
C LEU A 272 -17.19 6.36 -11.06
N VAL A 273 -17.31 5.59 -12.13
CA VAL A 273 -16.14 5.09 -12.88
C VAL A 273 -15.35 6.22 -13.52
N ILE A 274 -16.00 7.28 -14.02
CA ILE A 274 -15.33 8.48 -14.54
C ILE A 274 -14.56 9.20 -13.43
N PHE A 275 -15.15 9.37 -12.25
CA PHE A 275 -14.47 9.92 -11.09
C PHE A 275 -13.23 9.10 -10.70
N LEU A 276 -13.36 7.78 -10.56
CA LEU A 276 -12.23 6.91 -10.20
C LEU A 276 -11.10 6.93 -11.25
N ASN A 277 -11.44 6.99 -12.54
CA ASN A 277 -10.43 7.17 -13.60
C ASN A 277 -9.82 8.57 -13.65
N SER A 278 -10.45 9.56 -12.99
CA SER A 278 -9.89 10.91 -12.87
C SER A 278 -8.72 10.97 -11.88
N LEU A 279 -8.69 10.03 -10.92
CA LEU A 279 -7.69 9.90 -9.87
C LEU A 279 -6.33 9.42 -10.41
#